data_AF-A0A927LUI8-F1
#
_entry.id   AF-A0A927LUI8-F1
#
_cell.length_a   1.000
_cell.length_b   1.000
_cell.length_c   1.000
_cell.angle_alpha   90.00
_cell.angle_beta   90.00
_cell.angle_gamma   90.00
#
_symmetry.space_group_name_H-M   'P 1'
#
loop_
_entity.id
_entity.type
_entity.pdbx_description
1 polymer ?
#
loop_
_entity_poly.entity_id
_entity_poly.type
_entity_poly.pdbx_seq_one_letter_code
_entity_poly.pdbx_strand_id
1 'polypeptide(L)' 'MQLLLRETSDYSEVSVYETTQLYGVNGKFRCLQFSDHAVQGAMDLKDPKRIVLEYPRAIIHLMEANHSITS' A
#
# COMPACT_ATOMS: atom_id res chain seq x y z
N MET A 1 -13.22 7.41 -5.79
CA MET A 1 -13.02 6.32 -4.81
C MET A 1 -14.17 5.34 -4.96
N GLN A 2 -13.88 4.05 -5.16
CA GLN A 2 -14.86 2.98 -5.28
C GLN A 2 -14.54 1.88 -4.25
N LEU A 3 -15.40 1.69 -3.26
CA LEU A 3 -15.24 0.62 -2.26
C LEU A 3 -15.51 -0.75 -2.91
N LEU A 4 -14.63 -1.72 -2.68
CA LEU A 4 -14.74 -3.10 -3.17
C LEU A 4 -15.08 -4.08 -2.05
N LEU A 5 -14.43 -3.91 -0.89
CA LEU A 5 -14.60 -4.76 0.28
C LEU A 5 -14.52 -3.89 1.53
N ARG A 6 -15.32 -4.23 2.53
CA ARG A 6 -15.20 -3.73 3.89
C ARG A 6 -15.42 -4.91 4.82
N GLU A 7 -14.44 -5.20 5.65
CA GLU A 7 -14.50 -6.23 6.68
C GLU A 7 -14.24 -5.60 8.04
N THR A 8 -15.02 -6.01 9.02
CA THR A 8 -14.96 -5.53 10.39
C THR A 8 -14.90 -6.72 11.33
N SER A 9 -14.01 -6.66 12.31
CA SER A 9 -13.92 -7.56 13.45
C SER A 9 -14.00 -6.75 14.75
N ASP A 10 -14.02 -7.44 15.89
CA ASP A 10 -14.05 -6.79 17.21
C ASP A 10 -12.83 -5.87 17.47
N TYR A 11 -11.73 -6.06 16.73
CA TYR A 11 -10.46 -5.36 16.96
C TYR A 11 -9.92 -4.60 15.74
N SER A 12 -10.53 -4.78 14.57
CA SER A 12 -10.01 -4.19 13.34
C SER A 12 -11.12 -3.94 12.33
N GLU A 13 -10.93 -2.91 11.53
CA GLU A 13 -11.67 -2.72 10.30
C GLU A 13 -10.68 -2.54 9.17
N VAL A 14 -10.96 -3.21 8.07
CA VAL A 14 -10.16 -3.18 6.85
C VAL A 14 -11.09 -2.89 5.68
N SER A 15 -10.67 -1.98 4.81
CA SER A 15 -11.36 -1.68 3.56
C SER A 15 -10.42 -1.84 2.38
N VAL A 16 -10.96 -2.33 1.27
CA VAL A 16 -10.29 -2.34 -0.03
C VAL A 16 -11.08 -1.45 -0.98
N TYR A 17 -10.42 -0.48 -1.59
CA TYR A 17 -11.05 0.44 -2.53
C TYR A 17 -10.15 0.75 -3.73
N GLU A 18 -10.76 1.23 -4.81
CA GLU A 18 -10.06 1.78 -5.96
C GLU A 18 -10.10 3.30 -5.99
N THR A 19 -8.99 3.92 -6.38
CA THR A 19 -8.87 5.37 -6.55
C THR A 19 -7.98 5.73 -7.74
N THR A 20 -8.23 6.89 -8.32
CA THR A 20 -7.40 7.43 -9.42
C THR A 20 -6.28 8.35 -8.92
N GLN A 21 -6.26 8.65 -7.63
CA GLN A 21 -5.24 9.49 -7.01
C GLN A 21 -4.88 8.94 -5.63
N LEU A 22 -3.58 8.90 -5.34
CA LEU A 22 -3.03 8.49 -4.05
C LEU A 22 -1.78 9.34 -3.74
N TYR A 23 -1.75 10.00 -2.58
CA TYR A 23 -0.65 10.87 -2.13
C TYR A 23 -0.15 11.87 -3.19
N GLY A 24 -1.08 12.52 -3.90
CA GLY A 24 -0.76 13.51 -4.95
C GLY A 24 -0.37 12.91 -6.30
N VAL A 25 -0.26 11.59 -6.42
CA VAL A 25 0.07 10.88 -7.66
C VAL A 25 -1.21 10.39 -8.34
N ASN A 26 -1.34 10.66 -9.64
CA ASN A 26 -2.43 10.12 -10.46
C ASN A 26 -2.11 8.70 -10.95
N GLY A 27 -3.11 7.82 -11.00
CA GLY A 27 -2.94 6.43 -11.42
C GLY A 27 -4.25 5.65 -11.40
N LYS A 28 -4.16 4.32 -11.32
CA LYS A 28 -5.31 3.46 -11.00
C LYS A 28 -4.88 2.53 -9.89
N PHE A 29 -5.21 2.89 -8.66
CA PHE A 29 -4.71 2.21 -7.47
C PHE A 29 -5.81 1.39 -6.81
N ARG A 30 -5.44 0.21 -6.32
CA ARG A 30 -6.22 -0.54 -5.33
C ARG A 30 -5.53 -0.41 -3.98
N CYS A 31 -6.25 0.11 -3.00
CA CYS A 31 -5.73 0.46 -1.68
C CYS A 31 -6.36 -0.43 -0.62
N LEU A 32 -5.55 -0.86 0.34
CA LEU A 32 -5.94 -1.48 1.60
C LEU A 32 -5.83 -0.40 2.70
N GLN A 33 -6.91 -0.14 3.40
CA GLN A 33 -6.99 0.89 4.44
C GLN A 33 -7.54 0.34 5.75
N PHE A 34 -6.96 0.77 6.87
CA PHE A 34 -7.44 0.45 8.22
C PHE A 34 -8.45 1.50 8.74
N SER A 35 -9.08 1.21 9.88
CA SER A 35 -10.10 2.06 10.53
C SER A 35 -9.67 3.51 10.78
N ASP A 36 -8.38 3.75 10.99
CA ASP A 36 -7.80 5.07 11.21
C ASP A 36 -7.57 5.87 9.91
N HIS A 37 -8.10 5.37 8.79
CA HIS A 37 -7.90 5.87 7.44
C HIS A 37 -6.47 5.73 6.89
N ALA A 38 -5.56 5.04 7.60
CA ALA A 38 -4.22 4.79 7.11
C ALA A 38 -4.23 3.81 5.94
N VAL A 39 -3.65 4.20 4.79
CA VAL A 39 -3.41 3.29 3.66
C VAL A 39 -2.14 2.50 3.95
N GLN A 40 -2.33 1.21 4.27
CA GLN A 40 -1.27 0.27 4.63
C GLN A 40 -0.86 -0.65 3.48
N GLY A 41 -1.61 -0.60 2.37
CA GLY A 41 -1.27 -1.29 1.14
C GLY A 41 -1.78 -0.53 -0.06
N ALA A 42 -0.98 -0.47 -1.12
CA ALA A 42 -1.40 0.10 -2.39
C ALA A 42 -0.76 -0.66 -3.54
N MET A 43 -1.58 -1.01 -4.52
CA MET A 43 -1.16 -1.67 -5.76
C MET A 43 -1.51 -0.76 -6.93
N ASP A 44 -0.53 -0.50 -7.81
CA ASP A 44 -0.79 0.11 -9.11
C ASP A 44 -1.36 -0.95 -10.05
N LEU A 45 -2.62 -0.80 -10.47
CA LEU A 45 -3.27 -1.77 -11.33
C LEU A 45 -2.70 -1.79 -12.75
N LYS A 46 -1.90 -0.78 -13.13
CA LYS A 46 -1.19 -0.75 -14.42
C LYS A 46 0.19 -1.41 -14.33
N ASP A 47 0.80 -1.41 -13.15
CA ASP A 47 2.09 -2.06 -12.88
C ASP A 47 2.08 -2.70 -11.47
N PRO A 48 1.52 -3.90 -11.32
CA PRO A 48 1.40 -4.55 -10.01
C PRO A 48 2.74 -4.86 -9.31
N LYS A 49 3.87 -4.82 -10.05
CA LYS A 49 5.21 -5.05 -9.49
C LYS A 49 5.79 -3.79 -8.84
N ARG A 50 5.27 -2.61 -9.18
CA ARG A 50 5.70 -1.34 -8.61
C ARG A 50 5.29 -1.24 -7.15
N ILE A 51 6.26 -0.96 -6.29
CA ILE A 51 6.00 -0.59 -4.89
C ILE A 51 5.51 0.86 -4.86
N VAL A 52 4.23 1.07 -4.54
CA VAL A 52 3.56 2.38 -4.61
C VAL A 52 3.89 3.27 -3.41
N LEU A 53 3.92 2.69 -2.21
CA LEU A 53 4.15 3.43 -0.97
C LEU A 53 5.66 3.67 -0.77
N GLU A 54 6.01 4.78 -0.13
CA GLU A 54 7.41 5.15 0.09
C GLU A 54 8.07 4.31 1.18
N TYR A 55 7.36 4.05 2.29
CA TYR A 55 7.95 3.34 3.42
C TYR A 55 8.36 1.89 3.09
N PRO A 56 7.62 1.08 2.30
CA PRO A 56 8.09 -0.26 1.93
C PRO A 56 9.32 -0.19 1.03
N ARG A 57 9.43 0.83 0.15
CA ARG A 57 10.65 1.04 -0.65
C ARG A 57 11.86 1.31 0.24
N ALA A 58 11.71 2.17 1.25
CA ALA A 58 12.76 2.46 2.21
C ALA A 58 13.16 1.21 3.01
N ILE A 59 12.19 0.42 3.46
CA ILE A 59 12.43 -0.85 4.18
C ILE A 59 13.21 -1.83 3.29
N ILE A 60 12.77 -2.04 2.04
CA ILE A 60 13.46 -2.93 1.08
C ILE A 60 14.90 -2.46 0.86
N HIS A 61 15.10 -1.16 0.64
CA HIS A 61 16.44 -0.59 0.46
C HIS A 61 17.36 -0.84 1.68
N LEU A 62 16.83 -0.68 2.89
CA LEU A 62 17.58 -0.97 4.13
C LEU A 62 17.91 -2.46 4.26
N MET A 63 16.97 -3.35 3.89
CA MET A 63 17.21 -4.79 3.88
C MET A 63 18.32 -5.17 2.90
N GLU A 64 18.29 -4.62 1.68
CA GLU A 64 19.32 -4.83 0.66
C GLU A 64 20.70 -4.31 1.10
N ALA A 65 20.75 -3.10 1.66
CA ALA A 65 21.98 -2.51 2.18
C ALA A 65 22.58 -3.37 3.31
N ASN A 66 21.75 -3.84 4.24
CA ASN A 66 22.22 -4.67 5.36
C ASN A 66 22.65 -6.07 4.92
N HIS A 67 22.02 -6.65 3.90
CA HIS A 67 22.44 -7.93 3.33
C HIS A 67 23.76 -7.81 2.55
N SER A 68 24.02 -6.65 1.94
CA SER A 68 25.28 -6.41 1.20
C SER A 68 26.52 -6.23 2.09
N ILE A 69 26.35 -6.05 3.40
CA ILE A 69 27.46 -5.88 4.37
C ILE A 69 28.00 -7.23 4.88
N THR A 70 27.30 -8.33 4.64
CA THR A 70 27.65 -9.69 5.13
C THR A 70 28.17 -10.66 4.06
N SER A 71 28.52 -10.17 2.86
CA SER A 71 29.11 -11.00 1.77
C SER A 71 30.60 -10.74 1.57
#